data_AF-D0EJ06-F1
#
_entry.id   AF-D0EJ06-F1
#
_cell.length_a   1.000
_cell.length_b   1.000
_cell.length_c   1.000
_cell.angle_alpha   90.00
_cell.angle_beta   90.00
_cell.angle_gamma   90.00
#
_symmetry.space_group_name_H-M   'P 1'
#
loop_
_entity.id
_entity.type
_entity.pdbx_description
1 polymer ?
#
loop_
_entity_poly.entity_id
_entity_poly.type
_entity_poly.pdbx_seq_one_letter_code
_entity_poly.pdbx_strand_id
1 'polypeptide(L)'
;RVYRLAANGRRQILAFHFVGNWFGLQSRDRHSSNAEAIGVTGVRCISLQEEPLFRPALFSAALENYSAAQEHQLVIGRQSAIERVAAFLLEMSERSDYSRRFELSMSRVDVADYLALTVETVSRSLTKL
;
A
#
# COMPACT_ATOMS: atom_id res chain seq x y z
N ARG A 1 4.87 4.89 0.79
CA ARG A 1 4.56 3.86 -0.24
C ARG A 1 5.69 2.85 -0.33
N VAL A 2 5.38 1.58 -0.58
CA VAL A 2 6.36 0.55 -0.95
C VAL A 2 6.11 0.13 -2.39
N TYR A 3 7.15 0.07 -3.21
CA TYR A 3 7.02 -0.18 -4.65
C TYR A 3 8.17 -1.00 -5.23
N ARG A 4 7.93 -1.56 -6.42
CA ARG A 4 8.97 -2.17 -7.26
C ARG A 4 8.98 -1.51 -8.64
N LEU A 5 10.15 -1.55 -9.26
CA LEU A 5 10.33 -1.18 -10.65
C LEU A 5 10.46 -2.46 -11.47
N ALA A 6 9.64 -2.58 -12.50
CA ALA A 6 9.83 -3.61 -13.52
C ALA A 6 11.05 -3.26 -14.40
N ALA A 7 11.58 -4.25 -15.11
CA ALA A 7 12.75 -4.06 -15.98
C ALA A 7 12.53 -3.01 -17.09
N ASN A 8 11.28 -2.75 -17.46
CA ASN A 8 10.88 -1.72 -18.42
C ASN A 8 10.66 -0.33 -17.77
N GLY A 9 11.05 -0.15 -16.51
CA GLY A 9 10.92 1.11 -15.77
C GLY A 9 9.51 1.38 -15.22
N ARG A 10 8.52 0.51 -15.48
CA ARG A 10 7.18 0.69 -14.92
C ARG A 10 7.20 0.46 -13.42
N ARG A 11 6.59 1.37 -12.69
CA ARG A 11 6.44 1.29 -11.23
C ARG A 11 5.15 0.56 -10.89
N GLN A 12 5.26 -0.39 -9.97
CA GLN A 12 4.10 -1.01 -9.32
C GLN A 12 4.19 -0.70 -7.83
N ILE A 13 3.21 0.02 -7.30
CA ILE A 13 3.08 0.20 -5.86
C ILE A 13 2.46 -1.08 -5.29
N LEU A 14 3.10 -1.63 -4.27
CA LEU A 14 2.68 -2.86 -3.60
C LEU A 14 1.77 -2.57 -2.41
N ALA A 15 2.04 -1.46 -1.71
CA ALA A 15 1.27 -1.05 -0.54
C ALA A 15 1.44 0.43 -0.22
N PHE A 16 0.38 1.02 0.32
CA PHE A 16 0.44 2.26 1.08
C PHE A 16 0.46 1.93 2.58
N HIS A 17 1.41 2.48 3.32
CA HIS A 17 1.51 2.31 4.76
C HIS A 17 1.18 3.63 5.45
N PHE A 18 0.41 3.54 6.52
CA PHE A 18 -0.05 4.63 7.35
C PHE A 18 0.52 4.46 8.78
N VAL A 19 0.16 5.38 9.68
CA VAL A 19 0.53 5.29 11.10
C VAL A 19 0.17 3.92 11.67
N GLY A 20 1.11 3.33 12.42
CA GLY A 20 0.96 2.03 13.06
C GLY A 20 1.22 0.83 12.15
N ASN A 21 1.33 1.00 10.84
CA ASN A 21 1.64 -0.11 9.94
C ASN A 21 3.13 -0.46 9.95
N TRP A 22 3.41 -1.75 9.91
CA TRP A 22 4.74 -2.30 9.73
C TRP A 22 5.02 -2.52 8.25
N PHE A 23 6.25 -2.25 7.82
CA PHE A 23 6.71 -2.54 6.47
C PHE A 23 8.18 -2.92 6.45
N GLY A 24 8.66 -3.40 5.29
CA GLY A 24 10.06 -3.80 5.14
C GLY A 24 10.41 -5.14 5.79
N LEU A 25 9.42 -5.93 6.21
CA LEU A 25 9.62 -7.26 6.78
C LEU A 25 10.19 -8.22 5.73
N GLN A 26 11.43 -8.65 5.92
CA GLN A 26 12.07 -9.61 5.04
C GLN A 26 13.15 -10.42 5.74
N SER A 27 13.42 -11.62 5.23
CA SER A 27 14.48 -12.50 5.73
C SER A 27 15.85 -12.22 5.11
N ARG A 28 15.92 -11.43 4.04
CA ARG A 28 17.16 -11.14 3.32
C ARG A 28 17.78 -9.83 3.81
N ASP A 29 19.10 -9.74 3.74
CA ASP A 29 19.84 -8.51 4.08
C ASP A 29 19.56 -7.35 3.11
N ARG A 30 19.08 -7.65 1.89
CA ARG A 30 18.78 -6.64 0.86
C ARG A 30 17.30 -6.56 0.53
N HIS A 31 16.74 -5.36 0.65
CA HIS A 31 15.36 -5.07 0.26
C HIS A 31 15.13 -5.27 -1.24
N SER A 32 14.13 -6.12 -1.55
CA SER A 32 13.67 -6.36 -2.93
C SER A 32 12.71 -5.29 -3.44
N SER A 33 12.25 -4.41 -2.56
CA SER A 33 11.32 -3.33 -2.82
C SER A 33 11.89 -2.03 -2.29
N ASN A 34 11.48 -0.93 -2.90
CA ASN A 34 11.84 0.41 -2.45
C ASN A 34 10.73 0.95 -1.54
N ALA A 35 11.08 1.86 -0.65
CA ALA A 35 10.14 2.59 0.18
C ALA A 35 10.37 4.09 0.02
N GLU A 36 9.30 4.85 -0.12
CA GLU A 36 9.36 6.29 -0.30
C GLU A 36 8.25 6.97 0.51
N ALA A 37 8.61 8.04 1.21
CA ALA A 37 7.66 8.87 1.93
C ALA A 37 6.82 9.68 0.92
N ILE A 38 5.50 9.72 1.11
CA ILE A 38 4.59 10.48 0.24
C ILE A 38 4.47 11.92 0.73
N GLY A 39 4.52 12.11 2.05
CA GLY A 39 4.58 13.40 2.72
C GLY A 39 5.46 13.31 3.97
N VAL A 40 5.35 14.28 4.87
CA VAL A 40 6.06 14.30 6.15
C VAL A 40 5.75 13.01 6.91
N THR A 41 6.76 12.15 7.09
CA THR A 41 6.62 10.81 7.65
C THR A 41 7.70 10.57 8.68
N GLY A 42 7.31 10.22 9.90
CA GLY A 42 8.22 9.66 10.90
C GLY A 42 8.28 8.14 10.76
N VAL A 43 9.49 7.57 10.80
CA VAL A 43 9.70 6.12 10.81
C VAL A 43 10.50 5.74 12.04
N ARG A 44 10.18 4.57 12.62
CA ARG A 44 10.98 3.95 13.67
C ARG A 44 11.54 2.63 13.14
N CYS A 45 12.85 2.51 13.10
CA CYS A 45 13.52 1.25 12.83
C CYS A 45 13.58 0.43 14.11
N ILE A 46 13.20 -0.86 14.03
CA ILE A 46 13.22 -1.78 15.16
C ILE A 46 14.19 -2.91 14.83
N SER A 47 15.22 -3.06 15.68
CA SER A 47 16.09 -4.23 15.67
C SER A 47 15.52 -5.27 16.63
N LEU A 48 15.09 -6.43 16.12
CA LEU A 48 14.54 -7.52 16.95
C LEU A 48 15.61 -8.23 17.80
N GLN A 49 16.89 -7.94 17.55
CA GLN A 49 17.99 -8.38 18.40
C GLN A 49 18.08 -7.51 19.66
N GLU A 50 17.93 -6.20 19.50
CA GLU A 50 18.04 -5.21 20.58
C GLU A 50 16.72 -5.03 21.34
N GLU A 51 15.58 -5.19 20.65
CA GLU A 51 14.24 -4.98 21.20
C GLU A 51 13.35 -6.24 21.03
N PRO A 52 13.63 -7.33 21.77
CA PRO A 52 12.93 -8.61 21.61
C PRO A 52 11.43 -8.54 21.97
N LEU A 53 11.00 -7.52 22.73
CA LEU A 53 9.61 -7.30 23.11
C LEU A 53 8.67 -7.13 21.91
N PHE A 54 9.20 -6.75 20.75
CA PHE A 54 8.44 -6.58 19.51
C PHE A 54 8.25 -7.87 18.70
N ARG A 55 8.91 -8.98 19.07
CA ARG A 55 8.78 -10.26 18.36
C ARG A 55 7.35 -10.79 18.28
N PRO A 56 6.51 -10.69 19.33
CA PRO A 56 5.11 -11.11 19.22
C PRO A 56 4.33 -10.26 18.21
N ALA A 57 4.55 -8.94 18.21
CA ALA A 57 3.89 -8.02 17.28
C ALA A 57 4.31 -8.24 15.82
N LEU A 58 5.55 -8.68 15.58
CA LEU A 58 6.07 -8.97 14.25
C LEU A 58 5.23 -10.01 13.51
N PHE A 59 4.84 -11.09 14.19
CA PHE A 59 4.12 -12.18 13.54
C PHE A 59 2.72 -11.72 13.09
N SER A 60 2.00 -11.00 13.95
CA SER A 60 0.71 -10.38 13.60
C SER A 60 0.87 -9.42 12.43
N ALA A 61 1.86 -8.53 12.48
CA ALA A 61 2.16 -7.59 11.41
C ALA A 61 2.51 -8.28 10.08
N ALA A 62 3.21 -9.41 10.12
CA ALA A 62 3.53 -10.19 8.93
C ALA A 62 2.27 -10.84 8.33
N LEU A 63 1.38 -11.39 9.16
CA LEU A 63 0.10 -11.95 8.71
C LEU A 63 -0.83 -10.88 8.14
N GLU A 64 -0.94 -9.72 8.78
CA GLU A 64 -1.72 -8.58 8.27
C GLU A 64 -1.21 -8.13 6.90
N ASN A 65 0.10 -7.95 6.75
CA ASN A 65 0.71 -7.59 5.47
C ASN A 65 0.51 -8.65 4.40
N TYR A 66 0.56 -9.94 4.76
CA TYR A 66 0.30 -11.04 3.84
C TYR A 66 -1.15 -11.05 3.34
N SER A 67 -2.11 -10.97 4.26
CA SER A 67 -3.54 -10.92 3.93
C SER A 67 -3.87 -9.71 3.06
N ALA A 68 -3.34 -8.53 3.38
CA ALA A 68 -3.51 -7.32 2.58
C ALA A 68 -2.92 -7.49 1.17
N ALA A 69 -1.76 -8.13 1.04
CA ALA A 69 -1.16 -8.42 -0.27
C ALA A 69 -1.99 -9.40 -1.10
N GLN A 70 -2.58 -10.44 -0.49
CA GLN A 70 -3.47 -11.37 -1.19
C GLN A 70 -4.75 -10.67 -1.67
N GLU A 71 -5.37 -9.85 -0.84
CA GLU A 71 -6.57 -9.09 -1.21
C GLU A 71 -6.27 -8.13 -2.36
N HIS A 72 -5.15 -7.41 -2.28
CA HIS A 72 -4.71 -6.52 -3.36
C HIS A 72 -4.46 -7.25 -4.68
N GLN A 73 -3.91 -8.47 -4.64
CA GLN A 73 -3.78 -9.31 -5.83
C GLN A 73 -5.13 -9.70 -6.44
N LEU A 74 -6.16 -9.96 -5.63
CA LEU A 74 -7.50 -10.25 -6.12
C LEU A 74 -8.14 -9.03 -6.79
N VAL A 75 -8.01 -7.86 -6.16
CA VAL A 75 -8.43 -6.56 -6.72
C VAL A 75 -7.82 -6.35 -8.12
N ILE A 76 -6.50 -6.47 -8.25
CA ILE A 76 -5.82 -6.28 -9.55
C ILE A 76 -6.13 -7.43 -10.52
N GLY A 77 -6.29 -8.66 -10.05
CA GLY A 77 -6.42 -9.83 -10.90
C GLY A 77 -7.82 -10.06 -11.48
N ARG A 78 -8.88 -9.59 -10.79
CA ARG A 78 -10.26 -9.96 -11.12
C ARG A 78 -11.23 -8.81 -11.31
N GLN A 79 -10.95 -7.63 -10.75
CA GLN A 79 -11.88 -6.51 -10.82
C GLN A 79 -11.66 -5.65 -12.06
N SER A 80 -12.73 -5.04 -12.55
CA SER A 80 -12.72 -3.98 -13.56
C SER A 80 -12.11 -2.67 -13.02
N ALA A 81 -11.82 -1.73 -13.91
CA ALA A 81 -11.21 -0.46 -13.52
C ALA A 81 -12.05 0.38 -12.53
N ILE A 82 -13.38 0.35 -12.62
CA ILE A 82 -14.25 1.08 -11.69
C ILE A 82 -14.32 0.38 -10.33
N GLU A 83 -14.41 -0.95 -10.33
CA GLU A 83 -14.41 -1.76 -9.11
C GLU A 83 -13.12 -1.61 -8.33
N ARG A 84 -11.95 -1.61 -9.01
CA ARG A 84 -10.65 -1.38 -8.34
C ARG A 84 -10.57 -0.01 -7.68
N VAL A 85 -11.07 1.03 -8.36
CA VAL A 85 -11.06 2.39 -7.80
C VAL A 85 -12.04 2.49 -6.63
N ALA A 86 -13.21 1.86 -6.72
CA ALA A 86 -14.14 1.78 -5.59
C ALA A 86 -13.54 1.02 -4.40
N ALA A 87 -12.90 -0.14 -4.63
CA ALA A 87 -12.21 -0.91 -3.60
C ALA A 87 -11.09 -0.11 -2.94
N PHE A 88 -10.31 0.64 -3.72
CA PHE A 88 -9.31 1.57 -3.18
C PHE A 88 -9.93 2.65 -2.29
N LEU A 89 -11.04 3.27 -2.70
CA LEU A 89 -11.71 4.28 -1.88
C LEU A 89 -12.27 3.69 -0.58
N LEU A 90 -12.79 2.46 -0.61
CA LEU A 90 -13.21 1.74 0.59
C LEU A 90 -12.02 1.47 1.51
N GLU A 91 -10.91 0.97 0.98
CA GLU A 91 -9.65 0.75 1.72
C GLU A 91 -9.17 2.05 2.40
N MET A 92 -9.25 3.20 1.72
CA MET A 92 -8.85 4.49 2.27
C MET A 92 -9.84 5.03 3.31
N SER A 93 -11.14 4.75 3.14
CA SER A 93 -12.19 5.08 4.12
C SER A 93 -11.99 4.31 5.42
N GLU A 94 -11.74 2.99 5.35
CA GLU A 94 -11.46 2.14 6.52
C GLU A 94 -10.28 2.67 7.33
N ARG A 95 -9.22 3.09 6.65
CA ARG A 95 -8.02 3.68 7.27
C ARG A 95 -8.26 5.05 7.89
N SER A 96 -9.34 5.71 7.50
CA SER A 96 -9.79 7.00 8.00
C SER A 96 -10.90 6.87 9.03
N ASP A 97 -10.98 5.71 9.72
CA ASP A 97 -12.03 5.37 10.69
C ASP A 97 -13.45 5.53 10.10
N TYR A 98 -13.61 5.05 8.85
CA TYR A 98 -14.85 5.11 8.08
C TYR A 98 -15.41 6.52 7.87
N SER A 99 -14.55 7.54 7.92
CA SER A 99 -14.97 8.92 7.62
C SER A 99 -15.55 9.04 6.23
N ARG A 100 -16.68 9.75 6.11
CA ARG A 100 -17.28 10.08 4.79
C ARG A 100 -16.43 11.03 3.96
N ARG A 101 -15.46 11.70 4.58
CA ARG A 101 -14.52 12.62 3.93
C ARG A 101 -13.12 12.33 4.43
N PHE A 102 -12.24 11.96 3.52
CA PHE A 102 -10.84 11.71 3.81
C PHE A 102 -9.98 12.29 2.70
N GLU A 103 -8.76 12.66 3.06
CA GLU A 103 -7.78 13.16 2.11
C GLU A 103 -6.88 12.02 1.64
N LEU A 104 -6.62 11.98 0.35
CA LEU A 104 -5.66 11.07 -0.24
C LEU A 104 -4.30 11.78 -0.30
N SER A 105 -3.35 11.35 0.54
CA SER A 105 -2.00 11.92 0.53
C SER A 105 -1.23 11.61 -0.75
N MET A 106 -1.60 10.54 -1.45
CA MET A 106 -0.95 10.07 -2.67
C MET A 106 -1.52 10.73 -3.92
N SER A 107 -0.71 10.81 -4.97
CA SER A 107 -1.14 11.34 -6.26
C SER A 107 -2.01 10.33 -7.04
N ARG A 108 -2.78 10.80 -8.02
CA ARG A 108 -3.52 9.89 -8.94
C ARG A 108 -2.60 8.97 -9.72
N VAL A 109 -1.36 9.37 -9.98
CA VAL A 109 -0.33 8.51 -10.61
C VAL A 109 0.03 7.36 -9.66
N ASP A 110 0.18 7.64 -8.37
CA ASP A 110 0.40 6.59 -7.37
C ASP A 110 -0.78 5.64 -7.28
N VAL A 111 -2.01 6.16 -7.30
CA VAL A 111 -3.22 5.30 -7.32
C VAL A 111 -3.25 4.43 -8.57
N ALA A 112 -2.86 4.97 -9.73
CA ALA A 112 -2.77 4.21 -10.97
C ALA A 112 -1.72 3.10 -10.90
N ASP A 113 -0.52 3.42 -10.40
CA ASP A 113 0.57 2.46 -10.19
C ASP A 113 0.24 1.42 -9.11
N TYR A 114 -0.64 1.74 -8.17
CA TYR A 114 -1.16 0.79 -7.18
C TYR A 114 -2.19 -0.16 -7.81
N LEU A 115 -3.15 0.34 -8.58
CA LEU A 115 -4.25 -0.46 -9.13
C LEU A 115 -3.95 -1.14 -10.48
N ALA A 116 -2.72 -0.99 -10.97
CA ALA A 116 -2.30 -1.40 -12.30
C ALA A 116 -3.20 -0.79 -13.41
N LEU A 117 -3.51 0.49 -13.26
CA LEU A 117 -4.32 1.29 -14.19
C LEU A 117 -3.48 2.41 -14.80
N THR A 118 -4.07 3.15 -15.75
CA THR A 118 -3.53 4.44 -16.17
C THR A 118 -4.13 5.56 -15.33
N VAL A 119 -3.42 6.69 -15.18
CA VAL A 119 -3.90 7.85 -14.42
C VAL A 119 -5.19 8.45 -15.01
N GLU A 120 -5.37 8.37 -16.32
CA GLU A 120 -6.59 8.80 -17.00
C GLU A 120 -7.75 7.88 -16.66
N THR A 121 -7.49 6.57 -16.53
CA THR A 121 -8.51 5.58 -16.16
C THR A 121 -8.96 5.79 -14.72
N VAL A 122 -8.04 6.01 -13.79
CA VAL A 122 -8.36 6.40 -12.42
C VAL A 122 -9.23 7.66 -12.41
N SER A 123 -8.83 8.71 -13.15
CA SER A 123 -9.57 9.98 -13.19
C SER A 123 -10.99 9.82 -13.76
N ARG A 124 -11.15 9.05 -14.83
CA ARG A 124 -12.47 8.74 -15.41
C ARG A 124 -13.33 7.91 -14.46
N SER A 125 -12.77 6.92 -13.78
CA SER A 125 -13.50 6.11 -12.78
C SER A 125 -13.98 6.97 -11.62
N LEU A 126 -13.13 7.85 -11.08
CA LEU A 126 -13.50 8.79 -10.00
C LEU A 126 -14.61 9.77 -10.40
N THR A 127 -14.70 10.15 -11.68
CA THR A 127 -15.76 11.05 -12.16
C THR A 127 -17.11 10.33 -12.33
N LYS A 128 -17.08 9.00 -12.49
CA LYS A 128 -18.29 8.18 -12.66
C LYS A 128 -18.91 7.74 -11.33
N LEU A 129 -18.13 7.75 -10.26
CA LEU A 129 -18.56 7.47 -8.89
C LEU A 129 -19.11 8.74 -8.25
#